data_AF-A0AA38MAK9-F1
#
_entry.id   AF-A0AA38MAK9-F1
#
_cell.length_a   1.000
_cell.length_b   1.000
_cell.length_c   1.000
_cell.angle_alpha   90.00
_cell.angle_beta   90.00
_cell.angle_gamma   90.00
#
_symmetry.space_group_name_H-M   'P 1'
#
loop_
_entity.id
_entity.type
_entity.pdbx_description
1 polymer ?
#
loop_
_entity_poly.entity_id
_entity_poly.type
_entity_poly.pdbx_seq_one_letter_code
_entity_poly.pdbx_strand_id
1 'polypeptide(L)'
;MRVNVRPLKQAILNTICKWGNLFKQHLYDRVINSLNELDSFIVEAIQAMQVELTEDYYHSLIKVMGYLFKVKERQLETDNMFEPLKEIMDLLFEYGMEFPEEIHVQLQEIPDRW
;
A
#
# COMPACT_ATOMS: atom_id res chain seq x y z
N MET A 1 38.90 37.19 -12.24
CA MET A 1 37.86 36.24 -12.72
C MET A 1 36.64 36.35 -11.81
N ARG A 2 35.43 36.52 -12.35
CA ARG A 2 34.18 36.47 -11.56
C ARG A 2 33.55 35.10 -11.76
N VAL A 3 33.42 34.32 -10.68
CA VAL A 3 32.76 33.02 -10.71
C VAL A 3 31.25 33.24 -10.72
N ASN A 4 30.55 32.76 -11.76
CA ASN A 4 29.10 32.82 -11.82
C ASN A 4 28.51 31.62 -11.07
N VAL A 5 27.93 31.87 -9.90
CA VAL A 5 27.32 30.87 -9.02
C VAL A 5 25.88 30.49 -9.38
N ARG A 6 25.27 31.17 -10.36
CA ARG A 6 23.88 30.88 -10.80
C ARG A 6 23.68 29.43 -11.29
N PRO A 7 24.59 28.83 -12.08
CA PRO A 7 24.45 27.44 -12.52
C PRO A 7 24.46 26.44 -11.37
N LEU A 8 25.29 26.69 -10.34
CA LEU A 8 25.35 25.85 -9.15
C LEU A 8 24.04 25.93 -8.36
N LYS A 9 23.52 27.15 -8.14
CA LYS A 9 22.21 27.35 -7.48
C LYS A 9 21.10 26.61 -8.24
N GLN A 10 21.07 26.72 -9.57
CA GLN A 10 20.09 26.03 -10.39
C GLN A 10 20.22 24.50 -10.30
N ALA A 11 21.44 23.97 -10.33
CA ALA A 11 21.69 22.54 -10.20
C ALA A 11 21.21 21.99 -8.85
N ILE A 12 21.49 22.70 -7.76
CA ILE A 12 21.03 22.31 -6.41
C ILE A 12 19.50 22.34 -6.34
N LEU A 13 18.86 23.41 -6.80
CA LEU A 13 17.39 23.51 -6.82
C LEU A 13 16.76 22.38 -7.64
N ASN A 14 17.30 22.09 -8.83
CA ASN A 14 16.81 21.00 -9.66
C ASN A 14 16.95 19.64 -8.96
N THR A 15 18.07 19.40 -8.28
CA THR A 15 18.28 18.16 -7.51
C THR A 15 17.27 18.05 -6.38
N ILE A 16 17.05 19.11 -5.61
CA ILE A 16 16.06 19.14 -4.52
C ILE A 16 14.65 18.85 -5.07
N CYS A 17 14.24 19.49 -6.16
CA CYS A 17 12.94 19.23 -6.78
C CYS A 17 12.78 17.78 -7.25
N LYS A 18 13.83 17.20 -7.86
CA LYS A 18 13.82 15.80 -8.31
C LYS A 18 13.61 14.84 -7.14
N TRP A 19 14.38 15.00 -6.07
CA TRP A 19 14.24 14.16 -4.88
C TRP A 19 12.88 14.35 -4.22
N GLY A 20 12.42 15.59 -4.09
CA GLY A 20 11.09 15.88 -3.56
C GLY A 20 9.98 15.18 -4.34
N ASN A 21 10.03 15.21 -5.67
CA ASN A 21 9.08 14.50 -6.52
C ASN A 21 9.19 12.98 -6.39
N LEU A 22 10.41 12.44 -6.29
CA LEU A 22 10.65 11.01 -6.14
C LEU A 22 10.08 10.47 -4.83
N PHE A 23 10.29 11.18 -3.71
CA PHE A 23 9.72 10.79 -2.42
C PHE A 23 8.20 10.86 -2.41
N LYS A 24 7.64 11.93 -2.98
CA LYS A 24 6.20 12.10 -3.19
C LYS A 24 5.59 10.93 -3.97
N GLN A 25 6.18 10.58 -5.11
CA GLN A 25 5.74 9.45 -5.93
C GLN A 25 5.85 8.11 -5.19
N HIS A 26 6.97 7.86 -4.52
CA HIS A 26 7.15 6.64 -3.74
C HIS A 26 6.10 6.48 -2.63
N LEU A 27 5.74 7.57 -1.95
CA LEU A 27 4.68 7.55 -0.93
C LEU A 27 3.30 7.32 -1.55
N TYR A 28 3.03 7.94 -2.69
CA TYR A 28 1.78 7.75 -3.44
C TYR A 28 1.63 6.29 -3.89
N ASP A 29 2.67 5.73 -4.50
CA ASP A 29 2.70 4.34 -4.94
C ASP A 29 2.58 3.37 -3.76
N ARG A 30 3.19 3.70 -2.61
CA ARG A 30 3.09 2.88 -1.39
C ARG A 30 1.64 2.73 -0.94
N VAL A 31 0.88 3.82 -0.88
CA VAL A 31 -0.54 3.79 -0.46
C VAL A 31 -1.36 2.91 -1.41
N ILE A 32 -1.26 3.16 -2.71
CA ILE A 32 -2.01 2.41 -3.73
C ILE A 32 -1.64 0.92 -3.71
N ASN A 33 -0.34 0.61 -3.69
CA ASN A 33 0.12 -0.77 -3.75
C ASN A 33 -0.25 -1.54 -2.48
N SER A 34 -0.19 -0.91 -1.30
CA SER A 34 -0.54 -1.58 -0.04
C SER A 34 -2.04 -1.92 0.02
N LEU A 35 -2.91 -1.01 -0.41
CA LEU A 35 -4.35 -1.24 -0.41
C LEU A 35 -4.77 -2.27 -1.48
N ASN A 36 -4.22 -2.17 -2.69
CA ASN A 36 -4.53 -3.12 -3.77
C ASN A 36 -4.01 -4.53 -3.48
N GLU A 37 -2.83 -4.64 -2.89
CA GLU A 37 -2.25 -5.93 -2.53
C GLU A 37 -3.04 -6.59 -1.40
N LEU A 38 -3.47 -5.83 -0.38
CA LEU A 38 -4.34 -6.37 0.67
C LEU A 38 -5.72 -6.77 0.13
N ASP A 39 -6.33 -5.96 -0.74
CA ASP A 39 -7.61 -6.32 -1.37
C ASP A 39 -7.51 -7.64 -2.14
N SER A 40 -6.45 -7.78 -2.95
CA SER A 40 -6.16 -9.00 -3.69
C SER A 40 -5.98 -10.19 -2.74
N PHE A 41 -5.25 -9.99 -1.64
CA PHE A 41 -5.05 -11.02 -0.62
C PHE A 41 -6.37 -11.45 0.04
N ILE A 42 -7.24 -10.51 0.40
CA ILE A 42 -8.55 -10.80 0.99
C ILE A 42 -9.40 -11.65 0.03
N VAL A 43 -9.47 -11.25 -1.25
CA VAL A 43 -10.21 -12.00 -2.28
C VAL A 43 -9.67 -13.42 -2.43
N GLU A 44 -8.34 -13.58 -2.53
CA GLU A 44 -7.70 -14.90 -2.62
C GLU A 44 -7.95 -15.77 -1.38
N ALA A 45 -7.85 -15.18 -0.18
CA ALA A 45 -8.06 -15.88 1.08
C ALA A 45 -9.52 -16.37 1.20
N ILE A 46 -10.50 -15.52 0.89
CA ILE A 46 -11.92 -15.88 0.89
C ILE A 46 -12.18 -17.01 -0.11
N GLN A 47 -11.67 -16.89 -1.34
CA GLN A 47 -11.82 -17.93 -2.36
C GLN A 47 -11.20 -19.26 -1.93
N ALA A 48 -10.02 -19.22 -1.30
CA ALA A 48 -9.36 -20.42 -0.79
C ALA A 48 -10.11 -21.09 0.37
N MET A 49 -10.82 -20.30 1.19
CA MET A 49 -11.63 -20.79 2.30
C MET A 49 -13.00 -21.34 1.87
N GLN A 50 -13.53 -20.89 0.72
CA GLN A 50 -14.82 -21.35 0.16
C GLN A 50 -14.73 -22.69 -0.61
N VAL A 51 -13.56 -23.33 -0.68
CA VAL A 51 -13.39 -24.59 -1.41
C VAL A 51 -14.23 -25.71 -0.77
N GLU A 52 -15.15 -26.28 -1.53
CA GLU A 52 -15.94 -27.44 -1.10
C GLU A 52 -15.04 -28.64 -0.81
N LEU A 53 -15.21 -29.24 0.36
CA LEU A 53 -14.47 -30.42 0.76
C LEU A 53 -15.01 -31.64 -0.02
N THR A 54 -14.38 -31.93 -1.16
CA THR A 54 -14.59 -33.14 -1.96
C THR A 54 -13.62 -34.26 -1.55
N GLU A 55 -13.79 -35.48 -2.08
CA GLU A 55 -13.14 -36.74 -1.63
C GLU A 55 -11.63 -36.69 -1.33
N ASP A 56 -10.88 -35.73 -1.87
CA ASP A 56 -9.49 -35.43 -1.50
C ASP A 56 -9.38 -34.42 -0.32
N TYR A 57 -10.14 -34.71 0.75
CA TYR A 57 -10.37 -33.84 1.91
C TYR A 57 -9.09 -33.29 2.54
N TYR A 58 -8.01 -34.08 2.51
CA TYR A 58 -6.76 -33.74 3.17
C TYR A 58 -6.02 -32.58 2.48
N HIS A 59 -5.95 -32.60 1.14
CA HIS A 59 -5.26 -31.55 0.39
C HIS A 59 -6.02 -30.21 0.46
N SER A 60 -7.34 -30.26 0.34
CA SER A 60 -8.21 -29.09 0.50
C SER A 60 -8.11 -28.50 1.92
N LEU A 61 -8.09 -29.35 2.95
CA LEU A 61 -7.93 -28.91 4.34
C LEU A 61 -6.56 -28.24 4.58
N ILE A 62 -5.47 -28.82 4.08
CA ILE A 62 -4.13 -28.21 4.19
C ILE A 62 -4.12 -26.83 3.52
N LYS A 63 -4.75 -26.68 2.36
CA LYS A 63 -4.83 -25.40 1.65
C LYS A 63 -5.55 -24.35 2.50
N VAL A 64 -6.72 -24.67 3.06
CA VAL A 64 -7.47 -23.78 3.95
C VAL A 64 -6.65 -23.42 5.20
N MET A 65 -6.04 -24.40 5.86
CA MET A 65 -5.18 -24.18 7.02
C MET A 65 -3.97 -23.28 6.69
N GLY A 66 -3.39 -23.43 5.50
CA GLY A 66 -2.30 -22.59 5.02
C GLY A 66 -2.71 -21.13 4.88
N TYR A 67 -3.90 -20.84 4.35
CA TYR A 67 -4.42 -19.46 4.28
C TYR A 67 -4.79 -18.89 5.65
N LEU A 68 -5.38 -19.70 6.54
CA LEU A 68 -5.64 -19.28 7.93
C LEU A 68 -4.35 -18.90 8.66
N PHE A 69 -3.27 -19.65 8.43
CA PHE A 69 -1.96 -19.33 9.00
C PHE A 69 -1.41 -18.02 8.42
N LYS A 70 -1.48 -17.81 7.10
CA LYS A 70 -1.05 -16.56 6.46
C LYS A 70 -1.82 -15.34 6.97
N VAL A 71 -3.13 -15.45 7.14
CA VAL A 71 -3.97 -14.39 7.73
C VAL A 71 -3.49 -14.08 9.14
N LYS A 72 -3.28 -15.11 9.96
CA LYS A 72 -2.79 -14.95 11.34
C LYS A 72 -1.41 -14.30 11.41
N GLU A 73 -0.47 -14.69 10.55
CA GLU A 73 0.88 -14.09 10.53
C GLU A 73 0.83 -12.60 10.17
N ARG A 74 -0.05 -12.24 9.22
CA ARG A 74 -0.14 -10.88 8.71
C ARG A 74 -1.03 -9.95 9.55
N GLN A 75 -1.87 -10.51 10.42
CA GLN A 75 -2.83 -9.77 11.26
C GLN A 75 -2.24 -8.53 11.89
N LEU A 76 -1.16 -8.69 12.67
CA LEU A 76 -0.56 -7.56 13.37
C LEU A 76 0.02 -6.51 12.42
N GLU A 77 0.65 -6.92 11.32
CA GLU A 77 1.23 -5.97 10.36
C GLU A 77 0.14 -5.20 9.61
N THR A 78 -0.91 -5.88 9.16
CA THR A 78 -2.05 -5.27 8.47
C THR A 78 -2.82 -4.33 9.38
N ASP A 79 -3.13 -4.73 10.61
CA ASP A 79 -3.89 -3.89 11.55
C ASP A 79 -3.17 -2.57 11.84
N ASN A 80 -1.84 -2.59 11.87
CA ASN A 80 -1.00 -1.43 12.13
C ASN A 80 -0.68 -0.60 10.88
N MET A 81 -1.05 -1.04 9.67
CA MET A 81 -0.67 -0.34 8.44
C MET A 81 -1.61 0.83 8.08
N PHE A 82 -2.88 0.76 8.47
CA PHE A 82 -3.91 1.71 8.01
C PHE A 82 -3.66 3.14 8.50
N GLU A 83 -3.28 3.32 9.77
CA GLU A 83 -3.00 4.65 10.32
C GLU A 83 -1.82 5.32 9.60
N PRO A 84 -0.65 4.67 9.42
CA PRO A 84 0.44 5.21 8.61
C PRO A 84 0.04 5.55 7.16
N LEU A 85 -0.83 4.76 6.53
CA LEU A 85 -1.28 5.05 5.17
C LEU A 85 -2.14 6.32 5.12
N LYS A 86 -3.01 6.52 6.11
CA LYS A 86 -3.79 7.74 6.25
C LYS A 86 -2.91 8.97 6.48
N GLU A 87 -1.94 8.88 7.39
CA GLU A 87 -0.97 9.96 7.63
C GLU A 87 -0.19 10.33 6.35
N ILE A 88 0.19 9.34 5.54
CA ILE A 88 0.83 9.58 4.24
C ILE A 88 -0.12 10.30 3.28
N MET A 89 -1.39 9.93 3.23
CA MET A 89 -2.38 10.61 2.38
C MET A 89 -2.55 12.07 2.78
N ASP A 90 -2.69 12.35 4.08
CA ASP A 90 -2.80 13.71 4.61
C ASP A 90 -1.55 14.55 4.30
N LEU A 91 -0.36 13.97 4.50
CA LEU A 91 0.91 14.62 4.16
C LEU A 91 0.96 14.99 2.67
N LEU A 92 0.63 14.06 1.78
CA LEU A 92 0.70 14.31 0.34
C LEU A 92 -0.34 15.34 -0.11
N PHE A 93 -1.50 15.38 0.55
CA PHE A 93 -2.51 16.41 0.35
C PHE A 93 -1.97 17.81 0.69
N GLU A 94 -1.29 17.98 1.83
CA GLU A 94 -0.60 19.25 2.17
C GLU A 94 0.44 19.66 1.12
N TYR A 95 1.04 18.69 0.44
CA TYR A 95 2.00 18.89 -0.64
C TYR A 95 1.37 19.06 -2.04
N GLY A 96 0.04 19.13 -2.12
CA GLY A 96 -0.73 19.36 -3.35
C GLY A 96 -0.91 18.13 -4.24
N MET A 97 -0.79 16.92 -3.68
CA MET A 97 -1.14 15.68 -4.37
C MET A 97 -2.39 15.06 -3.75
N GLU A 98 -3.42 14.93 -4.57
CA GLU A 98 -4.68 14.30 -4.19
C GLU A 98 -4.69 12.85 -4.67
N PHE A 99 -5.34 11.99 -3.88
CA PHE A 99 -5.62 10.63 -4.27
C PHE A 99 -6.99 10.57 -4.96
N PRO A 100 -7.21 9.60 -5.86
CA PRO A 100 -8.53 9.32 -6.39
C PRO A 100 -9.52 8.93 -5.28
N GLU A 101 -10.80 9.27 -5.45
CA GLU A 101 -11.87 8.95 -4.49
C GLU A 101 -11.93 7.44 -4.21
N GLU A 102 -11.64 6.62 -5.22
CA GLU A 102 -11.62 5.16 -5.09
C GLU A 102 -10.64 4.69 -4.02
N ILE A 103 -9.49 5.36 -3.87
CA ILE A 103 -8.49 5.03 -2.85
C ILE A 103 -8.97 5.45 -1.46
N HIS A 104 -9.69 6.57 -1.35
CA HIS A 104 -10.30 7.00 -0.09
C HIS A 104 -11.38 6.02 0.38
N VAL A 105 -12.25 5.58 -0.53
CA VAL A 105 -13.27 4.55 -0.25
C VAL A 105 -12.59 3.23 0.12
N GLN A 106 -11.58 2.82 -0.62
CA GLN A 106 -10.84 1.58 -0.35
C GLN A 106 -10.19 1.60 1.05
N LEU A 107 -9.60 2.73 1.48
CA LEU A 107 -9.03 2.86 2.83
C LEU A 107 -10.10 2.79 3.94
N GLN A 108 -11.35 3.18 3.66
CA GLN A 108 -12.46 3.08 4.61
C GLN A 108 -13.06 1.66 4.67
N GLU A 109 -13.19 0.98 3.53
CA GLU A 109 -13.88 -0.31 3.42
C GLU A 109 -12.98 -1.53 3.68
N ILE A 110 -11.71 -1.48 3.29
CA ILE A 110 -10.79 -2.62 3.48
C ILE A 110 -10.65 -3.04 4.94
N PRO A 111 -10.55 -2.13 5.94
CA PRO A 111 -10.50 -2.52 7.35
C PRO A 111 -11.70 -3.35 7.82
N ASP A 112 -12.89 -3.12 7.27
CA ASP A 112 -14.09 -3.90 7.60
C ASP A 112 -14.12 -5.26 6.90
N ARG A 113 -13.45 -5.38 5.74
CA ARG A 113 -13.33 -6.62 4.97
C ARG A 113 -12.19 -7.51 5.46
N TRP A 114 -11.23 -6.94 6.17
CA TRP A 114 -10.10 -7.61 6.80
C TRP A 114 -10.52 -8.26 8.12
#